data_AF-A0AAJ1HDU2-F1
#
_entry.id   AF-A0AAJ1HDU2-F1
#
_cell.length_a   1.000
_cell.length_b   1.000
_cell.length_c   1.000
_cell.angle_alpha   90.00
_cell.angle_beta   90.00
_cell.angle_gamma   90.00
#
_symmetry.space_group_name_H-M   'P 1'
#
loop_
_entity.id
_entity.type
_entity.pdbx_description
1 polymer ?
#
loop_
_entity_poly.entity_id
_entity_poly.type
_entity_poly.pdbx_seq_one_letter_code
_entity_poly.pdbx_strand_id
1 'polypeptide(L)'
;MTKQQAIKLLKEKYLSNMKEDSELFVGVELEFPIVETNGNKTNIEVTKNLFRILANLSDFEVEKIDDNQNPIQLIHCSSKDRILFELSYNTIEFAFERARSINEVAKRFEDYLKIIQPILQENNHEIQGHGIHPLWKENDNSPVKIERYKMLMAFLAMNGTGMKTHSYPSYGAFICGNQVQLDVRRDNYIRIINAFNKIEAAKAYLFSNSEFSAEAWDTKIARDIFWEESLHGYYKENVGIYPKDYQSEEEFFNNLAKTAIFTATRGGKSYYFKPIRVEDYLDQKEITAYTADGNEKIIKPVKEDLKQHRSYQFQDLTARGTVEFRSVCTQPLETTFAPIAFELGLFVELEKLENYLEDSSFFKNEEQDYRKLRKKYSKKILSKEEKEAIQSFSKDLLDIAEAGLMKRGYKEEKFLTLPKN
;
A
#
# COMPACT_ATOMS: atom_id res chain seq x y z
N MET A 1 5.14 -8.76 31.30
CA MET A 1 3.78 -8.79 30.75
C MET A 1 3.87 -9.54 29.44
N THR A 2 3.26 -10.72 29.36
CA THR A 2 3.68 -11.71 28.36
C THR A 2 3.24 -11.33 26.95
N LYS A 3 3.99 -11.80 25.95
CA LYS A 3 3.60 -11.94 24.53
C LYS A 3 2.11 -12.21 24.30
N GLN A 4 1.48 -13.04 25.14
CA GLN A 4 0.05 -13.36 25.07
C GLN A 4 -0.86 -12.14 25.22
N GLN A 5 -0.47 -11.16 26.04
CA GLN A 5 -1.20 -9.90 26.19
C GLN A 5 -1.11 -9.04 24.93
N ALA A 6 0.07 -8.95 24.31
CA ALA A 6 0.24 -8.25 23.04
C ALA A 6 -0.63 -8.88 21.94
N ILE A 7 -0.61 -10.22 21.84
CA ILE A 7 -1.48 -10.97 20.92
C ILE A 7 -2.96 -10.69 21.19
N LYS A 8 -3.40 -10.65 22.45
CA LYS A 8 -4.79 -10.33 22.81
C LYS A 8 -5.20 -8.93 22.30
N LEU A 9 -4.33 -7.93 22.48
CA LEU A 9 -4.58 -6.55 22.03
C LEU A 9 -4.59 -6.44 20.49
N LEU A 10 -3.71 -7.19 19.81
CA LEU A 10 -3.74 -7.29 18.35
C LEU A 10 -5.06 -7.92 17.87
N LYS A 11 -5.50 -9.03 18.48
CA LYS A 11 -6.77 -9.67 18.14
C LYS A 11 -7.95 -8.73 18.34
N GLU A 12 -7.98 -8.01 19.46
CA GLU A 12 -9.01 -7.00 19.74
C GLU A 12 -9.04 -5.92 18.65
N LYS A 13 -7.88 -5.40 18.24
CA LYS A 13 -7.78 -4.38 17.19
C LYS A 13 -8.25 -4.88 15.83
N TYR A 14 -7.81 -6.07 15.41
CA TYR A 14 -7.98 -6.54 14.02
C TYR A 14 -9.24 -7.36 13.79
N LEU A 15 -9.78 -8.02 14.82
CA LEU A 15 -10.94 -8.89 14.68
C LEU A 15 -12.26 -8.22 15.11
N SER A 16 -12.22 -7.14 15.90
CA SER A 16 -13.44 -6.53 16.48
C SER A 16 -14.43 -5.97 15.45
N ASN A 17 -13.93 -5.54 14.28
CA ASN A 17 -14.75 -4.95 13.23
C ASN A 17 -15.01 -5.91 12.04
N MET A 18 -14.60 -7.19 12.14
CA MET A 18 -14.96 -8.19 11.14
C MET A 18 -16.46 -8.46 11.21
N LYS A 19 -17.12 -8.46 10.05
CA LYS A 19 -18.56 -8.72 9.94
C LYS A 19 -18.79 -10.22 9.72
N GLU A 20 -19.86 -10.76 10.31
CA GLU A 20 -20.26 -12.17 10.10
C GLU A 20 -20.97 -12.37 8.75
N ASP A 21 -21.88 -11.47 8.40
CA ASP A 21 -22.49 -11.37 7.08
C ASP A 21 -22.18 -9.99 6.49
N SER A 22 -21.58 -9.97 5.30
CA SER A 22 -21.42 -8.73 4.57
C SER A 22 -21.59 -8.92 3.08
N GLU A 23 -22.42 -8.06 2.49
CA GLU A 23 -22.31 -7.72 1.08
C GLU A 23 -20.86 -7.30 0.80
N LEU A 24 -20.25 -7.86 -0.23
CA LEU A 24 -18.87 -7.57 -0.60
C LEU A 24 -18.78 -6.18 -1.24
N PHE A 25 -18.13 -5.25 -0.55
CA PHE A 25 -17.76 -3.95 -1.10
C PHE A 25 -16.31 -3.93 -1.58
N VAL A 26 -16.01 -2.95 -2.43
CA VAL A 26 -14.68 -2.68 -2.95
C VAL A 26 -14.24 -1.31 -2.41
N GLY A 27 -13.21 -1.29 -1.55
CA GLY A 27 -12.48 -0.08 -1.21
C GLY A 27 -11.27 0.06 -2.12
N VAL A 28 -11.00 1.26 -2.63
CA VAL A 28 -9.88 1.50 -3.56
C VAL A 28 -9.11 2.72 -3.10
N GLU A 29 -7.79 2.60 -3.08
CA GLU A 29 -6.85 3.71 -2.84
C GLU A 29 -5.86 3.76 -4.01
N LEU A 30 -5.80 4.91 -4.69
CA LEU A 30 -4.92 5.13 -5.86
C LEU A 30 -3.98 6.31 -5.60
N GLU A 31 -2.69 6.06 -5.65
CA GLU A 31 -1.66 7.10 -5.53
C GLU A 31 -1.04 7.40 -6.90
N PHE A 32 -0.82 8.66 -7.21
CA PHE A 32 -0.18 9.08 -8.46
C PHE A 32 0.80 10.24 -8.24
N PRO A 33 1.93 10.26 -8.95
CA PRO A 33 2.75 11.47 -9.05
C PRO A 33 2.04 12.56 -9.87
N ILE A 34 2.17 13.80 -9.42
CA ILE A 34 1.92 15.00 -10.23
C ILE A 34 3.25 15.42 -10.85
N VAL A 35 3.37 15.37 -12.17
CA VAL A 35 4.63 15.54 -12.91
C VAL A 35 4.58 16.82 -13.74
N GLU A 36 5.69 17.56 -13.78
CA GLU A 36 5.85 18.68 -14.73
C GLU A 36 6.24 18.14 -16.12
N THR A 37 5.54 18.60 -17.15
CA THR A 37 5.54 17.96 -18.47
C THR A 37 6.70 18.37 -19.38
N ASN A 38 7.47 19.41 -19.03
CA ASN A 38 8.67 19.81 -19.76
C ASN A 38 9.96 19.16 -19.21
N GLY A 39 9.82 18.23 -18.25
CA GLY A 39 10.96 17.50 -17.64
C GLY A 39 11.67 18.28 -16.53
N ASN A 40 11.07 19.33 -15.98
CA ASN A 40 11.60 20.05 -14.83
C ASN A 40 11.06 19.50 -13.52
N LYS A 41 11.72 19.79 -12.39
CA LYS A 41 11.17 19.44 -11.09
C LYS A 41 9.73 19.95 -10.93
N THR A 42 8.90 19.15 -10.27
CA THR A 42 7.51 19.49 -9.94
C THR A 42 7.46 20.76 -9.11
N ASN A 43 6.60 21.70 -9.49
CA ASN A 43 6.36 22.91 -8.72
C ASN A 43 5.29 22.65 -7.66
N ILE A 44 5.71 22.47 -6.41
CA ILE A 44 4.81 22.21 -5.28
C ILE A 44 3.79 23.34 -5.02
N GLU A 45 4.02 24.55 -5.54
CA GLU A 45 3.02 25.61 -5.43
C GLU A 45 1.86 25.38 -6.39
N VAL A 46 2.12 24.78 -7.57
CA VAL A 46 1.05 24.37 -8.51
C VAL A 46 0.20 23.27 -7.88
N THR A 47 0.82 22.27 -7.24
CA THR A 47 0.09 21.18 -6.60
C THR A 47 -0.74 21.68 -5.41
N LYS A 48 -0.18 22.56 -4.56
CA LYS A 48 -0.96 23.22 -3.49
C LYS A 48 -2.09 24.07 -4.04
N ASN A 49 -1.84 24.80 -5.12
CA ASN A 49 -2.86 25.64 -5.74
C ASN A 49 -4.03 24.80 -6.31
N LEU A 50 -3.75 23.62 -6.88
CA LEU A 50 -4.81 22.66 -7.24
C LEU A 50 -5.75 22.40 -6.05
N PHE A 51 -5.20 22.07 -4.87
CA PHE A 51 -6.02 21.82 -3.68
C PHE A 51 -6.80 23.05 -3.19
N ARG A 52 -6.22 24.26 -3.32
CA ARG A 52 -6.95 25.51 -3.02
C ARG A 52 -8.10 25.76 -4.00
N ILE A 53 -7.91 25.47 -5.29
CA ILE A 53 -8.96 25.58 -6.31
C ILE A 53 -10.08 24.58 -6.03
N LEU A 54 -9.73 23.31 -5.82
CA LEU A 54 -10.71 22.26 -5.50
C LEU A 54 -11.50 22.59 -4.22
N ALA A 55 -10.84 23.13 -3.19
CA ALA A 55 -11.48 23.56 -1.94
C ALA A 55 -12.50 24.71 -2.12
N ASN A 56 -12.43 25.46 -3.22
CA ASN A 56 -13.39 26.52 -3.54
C ASN A 56 -14.59 26.02 -4.34
N LEU A 57 -14.58 24.77 -4.80
CA LEU A 57 -15.72 24.15 -5.47
C LEU A 57 -16.74 23.70 -4.42
N SER A 58 -18.03 23.89 -4.69
CA SER A 58 -19.12 23.53 -3.77
C SER A 58 -19.22 22.03 -3.46
N ASP A 59 -18.61 21.20 -4.29
CA ASP A 59 -18.66 19.75 -4.17
C ASP A 59 -17.61 19.19 -3.20
N PHE A 60 -16.73 20.04 -2.66
CA PHE A 60 -15.67 19.64 -1.74
C PHE A 60 -15.69 20.42 -0.42
N GLU A 61 -15.35 19.72 0.66
CA GLU A 61 -15.07 20.31 1.97
C GLU A 61 -13.61 20.04 2.36
N VAL A 62 -12.98 21.00 3.05
CA VAL A 62 -11.61 20.82 3.56
C VAL A 62 -11.65 20.00 4.85
N GLU A 63 -11.07 18.81 4.83
CA GLU A 63 -11.00 17.93 6.01
C GLU A 63 -9.70 18.14 6.81
N LYS A 64 -8.58 18.45 6.13
CA LYS A 64 -7.31 18.79 6.80
C LYS A 64 -6.55 19.89 6.09
N ILE A 65 -5.81 20.64 6.90
CA ILE A 65 -4.86 21.68 6.48
C ILE A 65 -3.46 21.38 7.03
N ASP A 66 -2.44 21.89 6.34
CA ASP A 66 -1.06 21.88 6.84
C ASP A 66 -0.75 23.05 7.78
N ASP A 67 0.45 23.05 8.39
CA ASP A 67 0.92 24.12 9.28
C ASP A 67 0.98 25.52 8.60
N ASN A 68 0.93 25.56 7.27
CA ASN A 68 0.94 26.77 6.46
C ASN A 68 -0.48 27.16 5.98
N GLN A 69 -1.54 26.55 6.55
CA GLN A 69 -2.95 26.79 6.22
C GLN A 69 -3.34 26.39 4.78
N ASN A 70 -2.59 25.52 4.11
CA ASN A 70 -3.01 24.97 2.82
C ASN A 70 -3.94 23.77 3.03
N PRO A 71 -5.01 23.63 2.24
CA PRO A 71 -5.76 22.37 2.18
C PRO A 71 -4.84 21.25 1.70
N ILE A 72 -4.88 20.11 2.39
CA ILE A 72 -4.06 18.93 2.04
C ILE A 72 -4.89 17.65 1.94
N GLN A 73 -6.15 17.70 2.37
CA GLN A 73 -7.10 16.62 2.26
C GLN A 73 -8.50 17.23 2.14
N LEU A 74 -9.18 16.84 1.07
CA LEU A 74 -10.54 17.26 0.73
C LEU A 74 -11.45 16.05 0.81
N ILE A 75 -12.69 16.27 1.22
CA ILE A 75 -13.75 15.27 1.14
C ILE A 75 -14.79 15.72 0.12
N HIS A 76 -15.14 14.83 -0.81
CA HIS A 76 -16.21 15.11 -1.76
C HIS A 76 -17.58 14.96 -1.06
N CYS A 77 -18.41 15.99 -1.15
CA CYS A 77 -19.63 16.15 -0.33
C CYS A 77 -20.61 14.99 -0.48
N SER A 78 -20.81 14.49 -1.70
CA SER A 78 -21.82 13.45 -2.00
C SER A 78 -21.29 12.04 -1.82
N SER A 79 -20.13 11.72 -2.41
CA SER A 79 -19.56 10.37 -2.39
C SER A 79 -18.76 10.05 -1.13
N LYS A 80 -18.32 11.08 -0.38
CA LYS A 80 -17.43 10.97 0.78
C LYS A 80 -16.02 10.44 0.45
N ASP A 81 -15.67 10.43 -0.83
CA ASP A 81 -14.29 10.17 -1.28
C ASP A 81 -13.34 11.22 -0.76
N ARG A 82 -12.10 10.83 -0.54
CA ARG A 82 -11.03 11.74 -0.12
C ARG A 82 -10.02 11.89 -1.23
N ILE A 83 -9.63 13.15 -1.47
CA ILE A 83 -8.51 13.51 -2.32
C ILE A 83 -7.49 14.18 -1.42
N LEU A 84 -6.29 13.63 -1.33
CA LEU A 84 -5.27 14.09 -0.39
C LEU A 84 -3.88 14.07 -0.98
N PHE A 85 -2.96 14.80 -0.34
CA PHE A 85 -1.55 14.54 -0.51
C PHE A 85 -1.13 13.34 0.33
N GLU A 86 -0.37 12.45 -0.30
CA GLU A 86 0.39 11.42 0.41
C GLU A 86 1.61 12.06 1.12
N LEU A 87 2.64 11.29 1.46
CA LEU A 87 3.78 11.76 2.24
C LEU A 87 4.39 13.10 1.76
N SER A 88 4.38 13.41 0.46
CA SER A 88 4.85 14.67 -0.12
C SER A 88 3.78 15.41 -0.94
N TYR A 89 4.02 16.69 -1.22
CA TYR A 89 3.16 17.50 -2.10
C TYR A 89 3.23 17.12 -3.59
N ASN A 90 4.07 16.14 -3.96
CA ASN A 90 4.18 15.66 -5.34
C ASN A 90 3.27 14.46 -5.62
N THR A 91 2.68 13.84 -4.60
CA THR A 91 1.84 12.64 -4.75
C THR A 91 0.43 12.94 -4.33
N ILE A 92 -0.51 12.77 -5.25
CA ILE A 92 -1.95 12.84 -4.98
C ILE A 92 -2.50 11.43 -4.77
N GLU A 93 -3.36 11.27 -3.79
CA GLU A 93 -4.06 10.04 -3.48
C GLU A 93 -5.58 10.25 -3.62
N PHE A 94 -6.24 9.27 -4.22
CA PHE A 94 -7.68 9.13 -4.24
C PHE A 94 -8.06 7.94 -3.35
N ALA A 95 -8.57 8.24 -2.16
CA ALA A 95 -9.09 7.25 -1.23
C ALA A 95 -10.62 7.22 -1.36
N PHE A 96 -11.12 6.24 -2.10
CA PHE A 96 -12.54 6.13 -2.41
C PHE A 96 -13.31 5.52 -1.23
N GLU A 97 -14.48 6.08 -0.95
CA GLU A 97 -15.49 5.44 -0.12
C GLU A 97 -15.95 4.14 -0.80
N ARG A 98 -16.31 3.16 0.04
CA ARG A 98 -16.65 1.80 -0.41
C ARG A 98 -17.70 1.82 -1.51
N ALA A 99 -17.49 1.02 -2.55
CA ALA A 99 -18.39 0.89 -3.68
C ALA A 99 -18.89 -0.54 -3.84
N ARG A 100 -20.02 -0.72 -4.52
CA ARG A 100 -20.48 -2.07 -4.87
C ARG A 100 -19.72 -2.66 -6.05
N SER A 101 -19.18 -1.80 -6.90
CA SER A 101 -18.48 -2.17 -8.12
C SER A 101 -17.28 -1.26 -8.42
N ILE A 102 -16.29 -1.81 -9.12
CA ILE A 102 -15.17 -1.10 -9.73
C ILE A 102 -15.70 -0.03 -10.70
N ASN A 103 -16.82 -0.28 -11.40
CA ASN A 103 -17.43 0.70 -12.30
C ASN A 103 -17.81 2.01 -11.59
N GLU A 104 -18.37 1.94 -10.38
CA GLU A 104 -18.70 3.13 -9.59
C GLU A 104 -17.45 3.91 -9.20
N VAL A 105 -16.39 3.22 -8.79
CA VAL A 105 -15.09 3.84 -8.48
C VAL A 105 -14.49 4.48 -9.73
N ALA A 106 -14.44 3.75 -10.85
CA ALA A 106 -13.89 4.21 -12.10
C ALA A 106 -14.61 5.45 -12.64
N LYS A 107 -15.94 5.49 -12.50
CA LYS A 107 -16.73 6.65 -12.89
C LYS A 107 -16.38 7.89 -12.07
N ARG A 108 -16.28 7.75 -10.75
CA ARG A 108 -15.89 8.85 -9.85
C ARG A 108 -14.46 9.31 -10.11
N PHE A 109 -13.53 8.38 -10.34
CA PHE A 109 -12.15 8.70 -10.71
C PHE A 109 -12.07 9.50 -12.01
N GLU A 110 -12.79 9.08 -13.05
CA GLU A 110 -12.87 9.79 -14.33
C GLU A 110 -13.42 11.21 -14.15
N ASP A 111 -14.46 11.37 -13.33
CA ASP A 111 -15.05 12.67 -13.03
C ASP A 111 -14.08 13.60 -12.29
N TYR A 112 -13.26 13.06 -11.37
CA TYR A 112 -12.18 13.83 -10.74
C TYR A 112 -11.08 14.21 -11.71
N LEU A 113 -10.61 13.29 -12.56
CA LEU A 113 -9.57 13.58 -13.55
C LEU A 113 -10.00 14.66 -14.55
N LYS A 114 -11.29 14.68 -14.95
CA LYS A 114 -11.86 15.71 -15.83
C LYS A 114 -11.77 17.13 -15.25
N ILE A 115 -11.73 17.25 -13.93
CA ILE A 115 -11.57 18.54 -13.24
C ILE A 115 -10.09 18.83 -13.01
N ILE A 116 -9.34 17.83 -12.51
CA ILE A 116 -7.97 18.02 -12.01
C ILE A 116 -6.95 18.19 -13.15
N GLN A 117 -7.01 17.36 -14.20
CA GLN A 117 -6.00 17.40 -15.26
C GLN A 117 -5.96 18.77 -15.96
N PRO A 118 -7.08 19.40 -16.36
CA PRO A 118 -7.05 20.74 -16.96
C PRO A 118 -6.41 21.81 -16.06
N ILE A 119 -6.69 21.79 -14.74
CA ILE A 119 -6.12 22.75 -13.79
C ILE A 119 -4.59 22.61 -13.73
N LEU A 120 -4.08 21.38 -13.70
CA LEU A 120 -2.65 21.13 -13.69
C LEU A 120 -1.99 21.55 -15.02
N GLN A 121 -2.65 21.28 -16.15
CA GLN A 121 -2.15 21.57 -17.49
C GLN A 121 -1.96 23.07 -17.74
N GLU A 122 -2.75 23.95 -17.12
CA GLU A 122 -2.54 25.40 -17.17
C GLU A 122 -1.13 25.83 -16.73
N ASN A 123 -0.46 25.01 -15.92
CA ASN A 123 0.88 25.26 -15.41
C ASN A 123 1.88 24.19 -15.85
N ASN A 124 1.63 23.46 -16.95
CA ASN A 124 2.47 22.37 -17.45
C ASN A 124 2.69 21.22 -16.45
N HIS A 125 1.65 20.87 -15.70
CA HIS A 125 1.66 19.69 -14.82
C HIS A 125 0.57 18.71 -15.22
N GLU A 126 0.72 17.45 -14.85
CA GLU A 126 -0.33 16.44 -14.99
C GLU A 126 -0.16 15.30 -14.00
N ILE A 127 -1.25 14.58 -13.72
CA ILE A 127 -1.20 13.29 -13.02
C ILE A 127 -0.73 12.21 -13.99
N GLN A 128 0.28 11.42 -13.61
CA GLN A 128 0.79 10.31 -14.42
C GLN A 128 0.74 8.97 -13.68
N GLY A 129 0.63 7.87 -14.42
CA GLY A 129 0.57 6.51 -13.86
C GLY A 129 1.94 5.85 -13.71
N HIS A 130 2.75 6.30 -12.74
CA HIS A 130 4.06 5.73 -12.44
C HIS A 130 4.18 5.28 -10.99
N GLY A 131 4.75 4.09 -10.75
CA GLY A 131 5.03 3.60 -9.39
C GLY A 131 6.23 4.29 -8.72
N ILE A 132 7.04 5.02 -9.48
CA ILE A 132 8.06 5.95 -8.99
C ILE A 132 7.89 7.26 -9.74
N HIS A 133 7.90 8.38 -9.02
CA HIS A 133 7.87 9.70 -9.61
C HIS A 133 9.04 9.85 -10.61
N PRO A 134 8.81 10.15 -11.91
CA PRO A 134 9.87 10.18 -12.92
C PRO A 134 11.01 11.15 -12.59
N LEU A 135 10.67 12.27 -11.94
CA LEU A 135 11.60 13.33 -11.50
C LEU A 135 11.88 13.30 -10.00
N TRP A 136 11.82 12.12 -9.37
CA TRP A 136 12.02 11.96 -7.92
C TRP A 136 13.33 12.59 -7.42
N LYS A 137 14.39 12.63 -8.23
CA LYS A 137 15.71 13.09 -7.81
C LYS A 137 15.77 14.63 -7.71
N GLU A 138 15.11 15.31 -8.63
CA GLU A 138 15.12 16.76 -8.79
C GLU A 138 14.02 17.44 -7.96
N ASN A 139 12.97 16.69 -7.62
CA ASN A 139 11.82 17.17 -6.87
C ASN A 139 12.15 17.59 -5.43
N ASP A 140 11.35 18.53 -4.92
CA ASP A 140 11.25 18.76 -3.48
C ASP A 140 10.42 17.63 -2.84
N ASN A 141 11.12 16.63 -2.30
CA ASN A 141 10.51 15.49 -1.59
C ASN A 141 10.28 15.77 -0.10
N SER A 142 10.26 17.04 0.31
CA SER A 142 9.92 17.39 1.68
C SER A 142 8.51 16.90 2.03
N PRO A 143 8.30 16.44 3.27
CA PRO A 143 7.00 15.95 3.68
C PRO A 143 5.95 17.05 3.64
N VAL A 144 4.68 16.68 3.41
CA VAL A 144 3.56 17.58 3.72
C VAL A 144 3.71 18.07 5.15
N LYS A 145 3.49 19.37 5.37
CA LYS A 145 3.79 20.06 6.63
C LYS A 145 2.77 19.72 7.73
N ILE A 146 2.75 18.46 8.13
CA ILE A 146 2.02 17.93 9.27
C ILE A 146 2.96 17.11 10.14
N GLU A 147 2.65 17.05 11.43
CA GLU A 147 3.51 16.40 12.42
C GLU A 147 3.81 14.93 12.09
N ARG A 148 2.80 14.17 11.64
CA ARG A 148 2.94 12.74 11.33
C ARG A 148 3.98 12.48 10.24
N TYR A 149 3.97 13.26 9.15
CA TYR A 149 4.84 13.05 8.01
C TYR A 149 6.26 13.56 8.25
N LYS A 150 6.40 14.69 8.98
CA LYS A 150 7.70 15.13 9.49
C LYS A 150 8.34 14.06 10.38
N MET A 151 7.56 13.49 11.30
CA MET A 151 7.99 12.39 12.17
C MET A 151 8.42 11.16 11.35
N LEU A 152 7.62 10.76 10.35
CA LEU A 152 7.94 9.58 9.54
C LEU A 152 9.24 9.75 8.74
N MET A 153 9.47 10.94 8.16
CA MET A 153 10.72 11.25 7.47
C MET A 153 11.92 11.21 8.42
N ALA A 154 11.78 11.78 9.62
CA ALA A 154 12.83 11.75 10.65
C ALA A 154 13.11 10.32 11.15
N PHE A 155 12.07 9.50 11.28
CA PHE A 155 12.20 8.08 11.60
C PHE A 155 12.99 7.34 10.53
N LEU A 156 12.62 7.46 9.26
CA LEU A 156 13.29 6.76 8.15
C LEU A 156 14.74 7.17 7.97
N ALA A 157 15.09 8.40 8.35
CA ALA A 157 16.45 8.92 8.37
C ALA A 157 17.23 8.61 9.66
N MET A 158 16.66 7.87 10.61
CA MET A 158 17.31 7.58 11.90
C MET A 158 18.60 6.77 11.69
N ASN A 159 19.70 7.28 12.24
CA ASN A 159 20.99 6.61 12.27
C ASN A 159 21.20 5.83 13.58
N GLY A 160 22.23 4.96 13.62
CA GLY A 160 22.63 4.26 14.84
C GLY A 160 21.67 3.14 15.29
N THR A 161 20.73 2.71 14.44
CA THR A 161 19.80 1.62 14.75
C THR A 161 20.46 0.25 14.73
N GLY A 162 21.60 0.10 14.05
CA GLY A 162 22.28 -1.16 13.78
C GLY A 162 21.79 -1.89 12.54
N MET A 163 20.74 -1.39 11.87
CA MET A 163 20.31 -1.87 10.56
C MET A 163 21.03 -1.10 9.45
N LYS A 164 21.48 -1.81 8.42
CA LYS A 164 21.91 -1.19 7.16
C LYS A 164 20.68 -0.97 6.29
N THR A 165 20.39 0.28 5.96
CA THR A 165 19.29 0.67 5.06
C THR A 165 19.83 1.11 3.69
N HIS A 166 18.95 1.19 2.69
CA HIS A 166 19.26 1.91 1.45
C HIS A 166 19.41 3.42 1.71
N SER A 167 19.99 4.14 0.74
CA SER A 167 20.36 5.57 0.86
C SER A 167 19.21 6.56 0.59
N TYR A 168 17.95 6.10 0.63
CA TYR A 168 16.78 6.88 0.16
C TYR A 168 15.71 7.02 1.26
N PRO A 169 16.00 7.62 2.42
CA PRO A 169 15.05 7.67 3.54
C PRO A 169 13.75 8.43 3.22
N SER A 170 13.73 9.23 2.15
CA SER A 170 12.53 9.91 1.65
C SER A 170 11.69 9.09 0.66
N TYR A 171 11.95 7.79 0.49
CA TYR A 171 11.31 6.99 -0.56
C TYR A 171 9.78 7.08 -0.61
N GLY A 172 9.13 7.18 0.56
CA GLY A 172 7.68 7.33 0.65
C GLY A 172 7.14 8.60 -0.03
N ALA A 173 7.98 9.60 -0.29
CA ALA A 173 7.59 10.84 -0.96
C ALA A 173 7.43 10.69 -2.48
N PHE A 174 7.98 9.63 -3.07
CA PHE A 174 8.07 9.48 -4.52
C PHE A 174 7.70 8.09 -5.04
N ILE A 175 7.40 7.12 -4.19
CA ILE A 175 6.78 5.86 -4.61
C ILE A 175 5.26 5.99 -4.59
N CYS A 176 4.59 5.27 -5.50
CA CYS A 176 3.13 5.28 -5.57
C CYS A 176 2.58 3.84 -5.70
N GLY A 177 1.51 3.57 -4.97
CA GLY A 177 0.78 2.31 -4.92
C GLY A 177 -0.60 2.35 -5.57
N ASN A 178 -1.09 1.14 -5.88
CA ASN A 178 -2.46 0.87 -6.27
C ASN A 178 -2.98 -0.23 -5.33
N GLN A 179 -4.05 0.06 -4.60
CA GLN A 179 -4.48 -0.76 -3.47
C GLN A 179 -6.00 -1.01 -3.55
N VAL A 180 -6.39 -2.24 -3.28
CA VAL A 180 -7.80 -2.62 -3.08
C VAL A 180 -7.98 -3.24 -1.70
N GLN A 181 -9.08 -2.87 -1.05
CA GLN A 181 -9.48 -3.31 0.28
C GLN A 181 -10.81 -4.06 0.18
N LEU A 182 -10.82 -5.33 0.56
CA LEU A 182 -11.99 -6.22 0.46
C LEU A 182 -12.42 -6.71 1.84
N ASP A 183 -13.72 -6.64 2.13
CA ASP A 183 -14.30 -7.14 3.39
C ASP A 183 -13.97 -8.65 3.56
N VAL A 184 -13.54 -9.04 4.76
CA VAL A 184 -13.26 -10.44 5.09
C VAL A 184 -13.99 -10.86 6.36
N ARG A 185 -14.13 -12.17 6.51
CA ARG A 185 -14.74 -12.80 7.66
C ARG A 185 -13.71 -13.61 8.44
N ARG A 186 -14.06 -13.95 9.68
CA ARG A 186 -13.17 -14.72 10.56
C ARG A 186 -12.86 -16.12 10.03
N ASP A 187 -13.78 -16.71 9.25
CA ASP A 187 -13.64 -18.05 8.66
C ASP A 187 -12.81 -18.08 7.35
N ASN A 188 -12.53 -16.92 6.72
CA ASN A 188 -11.85 -16.89 5.41
C ASN A 188 -10.60 -15.99 5.32
N TYR A 189 -10.36 -15.05 6.25
CA TYR A 189 -9.26 -14.10 6.08
C TYR A 189 -7.87 -14.78 6.00
N ILE A 190 -7.64 -15.88 6.73
CA ILE A 190 -6.39 -16.64 6.66
C ILE A 190 -6.23 -17.30 5.29
N ARG A 191 -7.31 -17.89 4.77
CA ARG A 191 -7.35 -18.51 3.43
C ARG A 191 -6.98 -17.49 2.36
N ILE A 192 -7.57 -16.30 2.43
CA ILE A 192 -7.29 -15.18 1.53
C ILE A 192 -5.82 -14.76 1.64
N ILE A 193 -5.32 -14.52 2.86
CA ILE A 193 -3.91 -14.15 3.07
C ILE A 193 -2.98 -15.19 2.45
N ASN A 194 -3.19 -16.48 2.73
CA ASN A 194 -2.35 -17.56 2.19
C ASN A 194 -2.41 -17.64 0.66
N ALA A 195 -3.62 -17.64 0.09
CA ALA A 195 -3.81 -17.75 -1.37
C ALA A 195 -3.20 -16.54 -2.11
N PHE A 196 -3.40 -15.32 -1.59
CA PHE A 196 -2.86 -14.12 -2.22
C PHE A 196 -1.35 -13.99 -2.03
N ASN A 197 -0.80 -14.51 -0.93
CA ASN A 197 0.64 -14.56 -0.71
C ASN A 197 1.34 -15.48 -1.73
N LYS A 198 0.69 -16.57 -2.16
CA LYS A 198 1.19 -17.50 -3.19
C LYS A 198 1.29 -16.89 -4.59
N ILE A 199 0.38 -15.98 -4.95
CA ILE A 199 0.32 -15.39 -6.30
C ILE A 199 1.19 -14.13 -6.46
N GLU A 200 1.94 -13.74 -5.43
CA GLU A 200 2.69 -12.48 -5.45
C GLU A 200 3.76 -12.42 -6.56
N ALA A 201 4.25 -13.57 -7.04
CA ALA A 201 5.11 -13.63 -8.22
C ALA A 201 4.38 -13.22 -9.51
N ALA A 202 3.13 -13.65 -9.69
CA ALA A 202 2.31 -13.26 -10.84
C ALA A 202 1.97 -11.78 -10.78
N LYS A 203 1.59 -11.26 -9.60
CA LYS A 203 1.34 -9.83 -9.39
C LYS A 203 2.57 -8.99 -9.71
N ALA A 204 3.75 -9.44 -9.27
CA ALA A 204 5.00 -8.78 -9.60
C ALA A 204 5.29 -8.76 -11.10
N TYR A 205 5.03 -9.87 -11.79
CA TYR A 205 5.22 -9.96 -13.23
C TYR A 205 4.23 -9.08 -14.02
N LEU A 206 2.94 -9.14 -13.67
CA LEU A 206 1.85 -8.47 -14.38
C LEU A 206 1.83 -6.95 -14.15
N PHE A 207 2.13 -6.50 -12.92
CA PHE A 207 1.86 -5.11 -12.49
C PHE A 207 3.11 -4.37 -12.01
N SER A 208 4.28 -4.76 -12.51
CA SER A 208 5.53 -4.02 -12.26
C SER A 208 5.52 -2.67 -12.97
N ASN A 209 5.75 -1.58 -12.23
CA ASN A 209 5.82 -0.23 -12.79
C ASN A 209 6.67 0.71 -11.91
N SER A 210 7.75 0.18 -11.33
CA SER A 210 8.63 0.95 -10.45
C SER A 210 10.09 0.55 -10.64
N GLU A 211 10.56 0.50 -11.89
CA GLU A 211 11.99 0.39 -12.17
C GLU A 211 12.72 1.62 -11.64
N PHE A 212 13.89 1.41 -11.02
CA PHE A 212 14.70 2.49 -10.47
C PHE A 212 16.04 2.56 -11.18
N SER A 213 16.32 3.71 -11.80
CA SER A 213 17.47 3.91 -12.69
C SER A 213 18.74 4.35 -11.97
N ALA A 214 18.64 4.89 -10.75
CA ALA A 214 19.79 5.35 -9.99
C ALA A 214 20.57 4.24 -9.29
N GLU A 215 20.05 3.02 -9.29
CA GLU A 215 20.70 1.84 -8.70
C GLU A 215 20.74 0.69 -9.71
N ALA A 216 21.76 -0.15 -9.59
CA ALA A 216 21.90 -1.37 -10.39
C ALA A 216 21.04 -2.53 -9.85
N TRP A 217 19.82 -2.24 -9.39
CA TRP A 217 18.90 -3.26 -8.90
C TRP A 217 18.29 -4.03 -10.08
N ASP A 218 18.44 -5.36 -10.07
CA ASP A 218 17.83 -6.27 -11.05
C ASP A 218 16.38 -6.58 -10.66
N THR A 219 15.53 -5.56 -10.72
CA THR A 219 14.08 -5.70 -10.51
C THR A 219 13.32 -4.61 -11.25
N LYS A 220 12.09 -4.93 -11.63
CA LYS A 220 11.07 -4.00 -12.14
C LYS A 220 10.22 -3.38 -11.03
N ILE A 221 10.45 -3.81 -9.79
CA ILE A 221 9.68 -3.42 -8.61
C ILE A 221 10.61 -2.93 -7.51
N ALA A 222 11.30 -1.81 -7.73
CA ALA A 222 12.16 -1.22 -6.71
C ALA A 222 11.39 -0.79 -5.44
N ARG A 223 10.06 -0.60 -5.52
CA ARG A 223 9.20 -0.38 -4.34
C ARG A 223 9.39 -1.44 -3.27
N ASP A 224 9.58 -2.70 -3.64
CA ASP A 224 9.82 -3.77 -2.67
C ASP A 224 11.09 -3.49 -1.87
N ILE A 225 12.18 -3.11 -2.54
CA ILE A 225 13.47 -2.78 -1.91
C ILE A 225 13.34 -1.55 -1.02
N PHE A 226 12.62 -0.52 -1.44
CA PHE A 226 12.39 0.68 -0.63
C PHE A 226 11.66 0.38 0.69
N TRP A 227 10.74 -0.57 0.71
CA TRP A 227 10.08 -1.01 1.94
C TRP A 227 10.96 -1.97 2.76
N GLU A 228 11.56 -2.96 2.12
CA GLU A 228 12.30 -4.05 2.76
C GLU A 228 13.66 -3.62 3.32
N GLU A 229 14.36 -2.71 2.64
CA GLU A 229 15.68 -2.21 3.03
C GLU A 229 15.61 -0.82 3.71
N SER A 230 14.47 -0.45 4.28
CA SER A 230 14.29 0.74 5.13
C SER A 230 14.01 0.35 6.59
N LEU A 231 13.88 1.34 7.48
CA LEU A 231 13.53 1.06 8.88
C LEU A 231 12.13 0.45 9.08
N HIS A 232 11.25 0.51 8.08
CA HIS A 232 10.04 -0.31 8.10
C HIS A 232 10.37 -1.81 8.02
N GLY A 233 11.41 -2.17 7.26
CA GLY A 233 11.93 -3.54 7.13
C GLY A 233 12.88 -3.98 8.24
N TYR A 234 13.01 -3.21 9.33
CA TYR A 234 13.88 -3.55 10.46
C TYR A 234 13.65 -4.97 11.00
N TYR A 235 12.38 -5.36 11.08
CA TYR A 235 11.99 -6.75 11.25
C TYR A 235 11.39 -7.25 9.95
N LYS A 236 11.91 -8.37 9.44
CA LYS A 236 11.44 -9.00 8.20
C LYS A 236 9.96 -9.38 8.23
N GLU A 237 9.41 -9.58 9.43
CA GLU A 237 7.99 -9.86 9.62
C GLU A 237 7.12 -8.62 9.41
N ASN A 238 7.66 -7.40 9.42
CA ASN A 238 6.87 -6.17 9.35
C ASN A 238 6.43 -5.78 7.94
N VAL A 239 7.19 -6.18 6.90
CA VAL A 239 7.02 -5.73 5.51
C VAL A 239 6.99 -6.89 4.52
N GLY A 240 6.37 -6.64 3.36
CA GLY A 240 6.44 -7.52 2.21
C GLY A 240 5.60 -8.79 2.34
N ILE A 241 6.09 -9.87 1.74
CA ILE A 241 5.40 -11.17 1.67
C ILE A 241 5.49 -11.91 3.02
N TYR A 242 4.40 -12.55 3.45
CA TYR A 242 4.45 -13.44 4.61
C TYR A 242 5.38 -14.63 4.38
N PRO A 243 6.20 -15.03 5.37
CA PRO A 243 7.23 -16.04 5.16
C PRO A 243 6.70 -17.46 4.90
N LYS A 244 5.41 -17.72 5.16
CA LYS A 244 4.76 -19.02 5.01
C LYS A 244 3.24 -18.89 5.04
N ASP A 245 2.58 -19.97 4.68
CA ASP A 245 1.15 -20.16 4.94
C ASP A 245 0.88 -20.32 6.45
N TYR A 246 -0.24 -19.78 6.91
CA TYR A 246 -0.73 -19.93 8.28
C TYR A 246 -1.85 -20.95 8.37
N GLN A 247 -1.78 -21.85 9.34
CA GLN A 247 -2.78 -22.91 9.58
C GLN A 247 -3.83 -22.51 10.62
N SER A 248 -3.59 -21.43 11.37
CA SER A 248 -4.50 -20.99 12.43
C SER A 248 -4.39 -19.50 12.73
N GLU A 249 -5.45 -18.94 13.33
CA GLU A 249 -5.47 -17.57 13.87
C GLU A 249 -4.32 -17.37 14.86
N GLU A 250 -4.05 -18.35 15.71
CA GLU A 250 -2.94 -18.28 16.66
C GLU A 250 -1.58 -18.14 15.96
N GLU A 251 -1.32 -18.93 14.92
CA GLU A 251 -0.07 -18.85 14.16
C GLU A 251 0.09 -17.49 13.47
N PHE A 252 -0.98 -16.98 12.86
CA PHE A 252 -1.00 -15.68 12.21
C PHE A 252 -0.73 -14.54 13.20
N PHE A 253 -1.43 -14.51 14.34
CA PHE A 253 -1.20 -13.47 15.35
C PHE A 253 0.13 -13.62 16.09
N ASN A 254 0.70 -14.83 16.16
CA ASN A 254 2.08 -15.03 16.60
C ASN A 254 3.09 -14.39 15.64
N ASN A 255 2.79 -14.35 14.34
CA ASN A 255 3.60 -13.61 13.37
C ASN A 255 3.39 -12.10 13.50
N LEU A 256 2.13 -11.64 13.62
CA LEU A 256 1.87 -10.21 13.87
C LEU A 256 2.50 -9.71 15.18
N ALA A 257 2.66 -10.54 16.21
CA ALA A 257 3.37 -10.13 17.42
C ALA A 257 4.89 -9.88 17.18
N LYS A 258 5.45 -10.39 16.08
CA LYS A 258 6.84 -10.18 15.68
C LYS A 258 7.04 -8.95 14.79
N THR A 259 5.98 -8.27 14.35
CA THR A 259 6.09 -7.02 13.58
C THR A 259 6.60 -5.88 14.47
N ALA A 260 6.76 -4.69 13.90
CA ALA A 260 7.33 -3.54 14.57
C ALA A 260 6.27 -2.58 15.12
N ILE A 261 6.58 -1.98 16.26
CA ILE A 261 6.10 -0.66 16.62
C ILE A 261 7.31 0.28 16.71
N PHE A 262 7.16 1.49 16.17
CA PHE A 262 8.24 2.47 16.08
C PHE A 262 7.78 3.91 16.37
N THR A 263 6.50 4.09 16.74
CA THR A 263 5.92 5.39 17.05
C THR A 263 4.96 5.31 18.23
N ALA A 264 4.79 6.43 18.92
CA ALA A 264 3.81 6.60 19.98
C ALA A 264 3.36 8.06 20.06
N THR A 265 2.13 8.30 20.53
CA THR A 265 1.60 9.66 20.74
C THR A 265 1.52 9.99 22.23
N ARG A 266 2.02 11.16 22.64
CA ARG A 266 1.90 11.65 24.03
C ARG A 266 1.53 13.14 24.03
N GLY A 267 0.42 13.49 24.68
CA GLY A 267 -0.03 14.88 24.79
C GLY A 267 -0.21 15.56 23.43
N GLY A 268 -0.77 14.85 22.46
CA GLY A 268 -0.95 15.33 21.09
C GLY A 268 0.30 15.25 20.20
N LYS A 269 1.50 15.03 20.77
CA LYS A 269 2.75 14.96 20.01
C LYS A 269 3.10 13.54 19.58
N SER A 270 3.65 13.40 18.38
CA SER A 270 4.15 12.17 17.77
C SER A 270 5.63 11.99 18.06
N TYR A 271 5.98 10.81 18.56
CA TYR A 271 7.35 10.40 18.82
C TYR A 271 7.69 9.19 17.94
N TYR A 272 8.95 9.07 17.58
CA TYR A 272 9.49 7.88 16.93
C TYR A 272 10.67 7.32 17.72
N PHE A 273 10.93 6.04 17.56
CA PHE A 273 12.02 5.35 18.26
C PHE A 273 12.51 4.19 17.41
N LYS A 274 13.66 3.62 17.78
CA LYS A 274 14.17 2.39 17.17
C LYS A 274 13.07 1.32 17.21
N PRO A 275 12.77 0.63 16.09
CA PRO A 275 11.70 -0.37 16.05
C PRO A 275 11.83 -1.42 17.17
N ILE A 276 10.71 -1.70 17.84
CA ILE A 276 10.59 -2.71 18.90
C ILE A 276 9.55 -3.73 18.43
N ARG A 277 9.79 -5.03 18.68
CA ARG A 277 8.78 -6.04 18.35
C ARG A 277 7.55 -5.85 19.21
N VAL A 278 6.36 -6.06 18.64
CA VAL A 278 5.10 -5.91 19.38
C VAL A 278 5.05 -6.82 20.62
N GLU A 279 5.59 -8.04 20.53
CA GLU A 279 5.66 -8.98 21.66
C GLU A 279 6.55 -8.51 22.82
N ASP A 280 7.52 -7.63 22.54
CA ASP A 280 8.48 -7.10 23.52
C ASP A 280 8.15 -5.68 24.00
N TYR A 281 7.17 -5.02 23.38
CA TYR A 281 6.92 -3.59 23.56
C TYR A 281 6.49 -3.22 24.98
N LEU A 282 5.52 -3.96 25.54
CA LEU A 282 4.99 -3.67 26.88
C LEU A 282 5.93 -4.10 28.01
N ASP A 283 6.99 -4.84 27.70
CA ASP A 283 8.03 -5.24 28.64
C ASP A 283 9.15 -4.20 28.76
N GLN A 284 9.18 -3.19 27.88
CA GLN A 284 10.12 -2.09 28.01
C GLN A 284 9.78 -1.25 29.24
N LYS A 285 10.77 -1.03 30.12
CA LYS A 285 10.61 -0.12 31.26
C LYS A 285 10.44 1.31 30.79
N GLU A 286 11.30 1.69 29.85
CA GLU A 286 11.46 3.02 29.27
C GLU A 286 11.96 2.88 27.84
N ILE A 287 11.59 3.80 26.98
CA ILE A 287 11.99 3.87 25.57
C ILE A 287 12.57 5.25 25.32
N THR A 288 13.79 5.31 24.78
CA THR A 288 14.35 6.54 24.23
C THR A 288 13.69 6.83 22.89
N ALA A 289 12.91 7.90 22.83
CA ALA A 289 12.17 8.33 21.66
C ALA A 289 12.55 9.76 21.26
N TYR A 290 12.16 10.15 20.05
CA TYR A 290 12.57 11.40 19.43
C TYR A 290 11.34 12.12 18.84
N THR A 291 11.32 13.44 18.94
CA THR A 291 10.41 14.28 18.15
C THR A 291 10.92 14.40 16.72
N ALA A 292 10.10 14.85 15.76
CA ALA A 292 10.53 15.09 14.38
C ALA A 292 11.78 15.99 14.25
N ASP A 293 12.00 16.93 15.19
CA ASP A 293 13.19 17.79 15.23
C ASP A 293 14.44 17.12 15.85
N GLY A 294 14.37 15.83 16.19
CA GLY A 294 15.46 15.07 16.80
C GLY A 294 15.61 15.21 18.32
N ASN A 295 14.74 15.98 19.00
CA ASN A 295 14.81 16.11 20.46
C ASN A 295 14.46 14.79 21.16
N GLU A 296 15.35 14.35 22.03
CA GLU A 296 15.18 13.13 22.82
C GLU A 296 14.12 13.29 23.92
N LYS A 297 13.37 12.23 24.15
CA LYS A 297 12.44 12.08 25.27
C LYS A 297 12.34 10.62 25.69
N ILE A 298 12.43 10.40 27.00
CA ILE A 298 12.09 9.10 27.58
C ILE A 298 10.57 8.95 27.69
N ILE A 299 10.02 7.88 27.12
CA ILE A 299 8.61 7.52 27.22
C ILE A 299 8.45 6.14 27.85
N LYS A 300 7.28 5.88 28.44
CA LYS A 300 6.88 4.54 28.89
C LYS A 300 5.90 3.94 27.89
N PRO A 301 6.04 2.67 27.50
CA PRO A 301 5.07 2.00 26.64
C PRO A 301 3.72 1.86 27.36
N VAL A 302 2.63 2.05 26.62
CA VAL A 302 1.27 1.81 27.12
C VAL A 302 0.49 0.95 26.12
N LYS A 303 -0.58 0.27 26.59
CA LYS A 303 -1.36 -0.65 25.75
C LYS A 303 -2.03 0.06 24.59
N GLU A 304 -2.39 1.33 24.80
CA GLU A 304 -3.04 2.20 23.83
C GLU A 304 -2.16 2.43 22.59
N ASP A 305 -0.83 2.33 22.72
CA ASP A 305 0.08 2.46 21.58
C ASP A 305 -0.14 1.33 20.55
N LEU A 306 -0.51 0.13 21.00
CA LEU A 306 -0.82 -0.98 20.10
C LEU A 306 -2.09 -0.74 19.27
N LYS A 307 -2.96 0.21 19.66
CA LYS A 307 -4.08 0.64 18.79
C LYS A 307 -3.57 1.32 17.51
N GLN A 308 -2.36 1.89 17.54
CA GLN A 308 -1.72 2.51 16.38
C GLN A 308 -0.90 1.53 15.54
N HIS A 309 -0.75 0.27 15.98
CA HIS A 309 -0.04 -0.75 15.22
C HIS A 309 -0.57 -0.87 13.78
N ARG A 310 0.35 -1.06 12.84
CA ARG A 310 0.08 -1.37 11.44
C ARG A 310 1.15 -2.35 10.98
N SER A 311 0.73 -3.42 10.31
CA SER A 311 1.61 -4.24 9.50
C SER A 311 1.77 -3.59 8.14
N TYR A 312 2.94 -3.72 7.54
CA TYR A 312 3.25 -3.24 6.18
C TYR A 312 3.45 -4.42 5.23
N GLN A 313 2.80 -5.55 5.55
CA GLN A 313 2.78 -6.74 4.69
C GLN A 313 1.86 -6.51 3.50
N PHE A 314 2.06 -7.28 2.43
CA PHE A 314 1.33 -7.10 1.18
C PHE A 314 -0.16 -7.44 1.26
N GLN A 315 -0.53 -8.39 2.11
CA GLN A 315 -1.92 -8.71 2.43
C GLN A 315 -2.15 -8.24 3.87
N ASP A 316 -2.48 -6.97 4.05
CA ASP A 316 -2.63 -6.38 5.37
C ASP A 316 -4.03 -6.65 5.91
N LEU A 317 -4.13 -7.39 7.01
CA LEU A 317 -5.38 -7.47 7.74
C LEU A 317 -5.60 -6.13 8.44
N THR A 318 -6.66 -5.42 8.10
CA THR A 318 -6.88 -4.06 8.63
C THR A 318 -7.80 -4.07 9.84
N ALA A 319 -7.74 -3.00 10.64
CA ALA A 319 -8.68 -2.79 11.74
C ALA A 319 -10.13 -2.52 11.27
N ARG A 320 -10.40 -2.44 9.96
CA ARG A 320 -11.74 -2.26 9.39
C ARG A 320 -12.45 -3.60 9.11
N GLY A 321 -11.82 -4.74 9.38
CA GLY A 321 -12.38 -6.05 9.07
C GLY A 321 -12.23 -6.43 7.59
N THR A 322 -11.14 -6.00 6.95
CA THR A 322 -10.85 -6.25 5.54
C THR A 322 -9.42 -6.79 5.40
N VAL A 323 -9.11 -7.36 4.23
CA VAL A 323 -7.73 -7.48 3.76
C VAL A 323 -7.49 -6.39 2.72
N GLU A 324 -6.41 -5.64 2.90
CA GLU A 324 -5.92 -4.65 1.95
C GLU A 324 -4.72 -5.23 1.19
N PHE A 325 -4.79 -5.21 -0.13
CA PHE A 325 -3.72 -5.68 -1.00
C PHE A 325 -2.84 -4.50 -1.42
N ARG A 326 -1.55 -4.54 -1.04
CA ARG A 326 -0.66 -3.37 -1.06
C ARG A 326 0.57 -3.52 -1.96
N SER A 327 0.71 -4.66 -2.66
CA SER A 327 1.95 -5.02 -3.35
C SER A 327 2.07 -4.53 -4.79
N VAL A 328 1.01 -3.92 -5.34
CA VAL A 328 0.96 -3.46 -6.72
C VAL A 328 1.44 -2.02 -6.81
N CYS A 329 2.22 -1.73 -7.86
CA CYS A 329 2.63 -0.37 -8.21
C CYS A 329 1.44 0.40 -8.78
N THR A 330 1.43 1.72 -8.68
CA THR A 330 0.59 2.56 -9.53
C THR A 330 0.75 2.15 -10.99
N GLN A 331 -0.35 2.05 -11.73
CA GLN A 331 -0.37 1.72 -13.16
C GLN A 331 -0.72 2.96 -14.00
N PRO A 332 -0.48 2.94 -15.32
CA PRO A 332 -1.03 3.93 -16.25
C PRO A 332 -2.52 4.19 -16.00
N LEU A 333 -2.98 5.42 -16.25
CA LEU A 333 -4.35 5.84 -15.94
C LEU A 333 -5.39 4.96 -16.66
N GLU A 334 -5.09 4.54 -17.89
CA GLU A 334 -5.93 3.71 -18.74
C GLU A 334 -6.11 2.28 -18.21
N THR A 335 -5.15 1.81 -17.41
CA THR A 335 -5.11 0.43 -16.89
C THR A 335 -5.13 0.38 -15.37
N THR A 336 -5.41 1.50 -14.70
CA THR A 336 -5.33 1.60 -13.23
C THR A 336 -6.28 0.67 -12.48
N PHE A 337 -7.39 0.27 -13.11
CA PHE A 337 -8.33 -0.69 -12.51
C PHE A 337 -8.02 -2.16 -12.81
N ALA A 338 -7.01 -2.46 -13.63
CA ALA A 338 -6.66 -3.85 -13.98
C ALA A 338 -6.18 -4.66 -12.76
N PRO A 339 -5.29 -4.17 -11.87
CA PRO A 339 -4.92 -4.90 -10.67
C PRO A 339 -6.09 -5.14 -9.72
N ILE A 340 -6.94 -4.12 -9.55
CA ILE A 340 -8.13 -4.16 -8.69
C ILE A 340 -9.10 -5.24 -9.20
N ALA A 341 -9.35 -5.27 -10.51
CA ALA A 341 -10.18 -6.28 -11.14
C ALA A 341 -9.60 -7.69 -11.01
N PHE A 342 -8.27 -7.83 -11.19
CA PHE A 342 -7.58 -9.10 -11.01
C PHE A 342 -7.75 -9.65 -9.59
N GLU A 343 -7.47 -8.82 -8.58
CA GLU A 343 -7.56 -9.22 -7.18
C GLU A 343 -9.01 -9.49 -6.75
N LEU A 344 -9.96 -8.65 -7.16
CA LEU A 344 -11.38 -8.85 -6.86
C LEU A 344 -11.94 -10.13 -7.50
N GLY A 345 -11.59 -10.40 -8.75
CA GLY A 345 -12.02 -11.61 -9.45
C GLY A 345 -11.52 -12.88 -8.76
N LEU A 346 -10.23 -12.92 -8.44
CA LEU A 346 -9.61 -14.00 -7.68
C LEU A 346 -10.23 -14.18 -6.29
N PHE A 347 -10.54 -13.09 -5.61
CA PHE A 347 -11.18 -13.10 -4.31
C PHE A 347 -12.58 -13.76 -4.36
N VAL A 348 -13.36 -13.46 -5.39
CA VAL A 348 -14.71 -14.02 -5.58
C VAL A 348 -14.67 -15.52 -5.87
N GLU A 349 -13.61 -15.97 -6.55
CA GLU A 349 -13.35 -17.36 -6.90
C GLU A 349 -12.27 -17.98 -5.99
N LEU A 350 -12.26 -17.62 -4.69
CA LEU A 350 -11.25 -18.08 -3.73
C LEU A 350 -11.08 -19.60 -3.71
N GLU A 351 -12.17 -20.36 -3.70
CA GLU A 351 -12.11 -21.83 -3.70
C GLU A 351 -11.48 -22.39 -4.98
N LYS A 352 -11.83 -21.82 -6.14
CA LYS A 352 -11.24 -22.20 -7.43
C LYS A 352 -9.76 -21.83 -7.47
N LEU A 353 -9.39 -20.67 -6.93
CA LEU A 353 -8.00 -20.24 -6.79
C LEU A 353 -7.22 -21.22 -5.90
N GLU A 354 -7.72 -21.55 -4.71
CA GLU A 354 -7.04 -22.47 -3.79
C GLU A 354 -6.81 -23.84 -4.43
N ASN A 355 -7.83 -24.42 -5.06
CA ASN A 355 -7.73 -25.69 -5.78
C ASN A 355 -6.69 -25.64 -6.91
N TYR A 356 -6.64 -24.53 -7.66
CA TYR A 356 -5.63 -24.33 -8.70
C TYR A 356 -4.21 -24.26 -8.10
N LEU A 357 -4.03 -23.51 -7.01
CA LEU A 357 -2.73 -23.32 -6.38
C LEU A 357 -2.17 -24.60 -5.75
N GLU A 358 -3.03 -25.49 -5.23
CA GLU A 358 -2.61 -26.77 -4.64
C GLU A 358 -1.94 -27.69 -5.66
N ASP A 359 -2.46 -27.73 -6.89
CA ASP A 359 -1.98 -28.64 -7.94
C ASP A 359 -1.09 -27.99 -9.00
N SER A 360 -0.90 -26.66 -8.95
CA SER A 360 -0.22 -25.90 -9.98
C SER A 360 1.20 -26.41 -10.25
N SER A 361 1.49 -26.67 -11.52
CA SER A 361 2.81 -27.07 -11.99
C SER A 361 3.87 -25.98 -11.77
N PHE A 362 3.45 -24.71 -11.64
CA PHE A 362 4.33 -23.59 -11.36
C PHE A 362 5.14 -23.82 -10.08
N PHE A 363 4.50 -24.26 -8.99
CA PHE A 363 5.20 -24.49 -7.72
C PHE A 363 5.98 -25.81 -7.68
N LYS A 364 5.65 -26.80 -8.52
CA LYS A 364 6.36 -28.09 -8.56
C LYS A 364 7.80 -27.95 -9.06
N ASN A 365 8.06 -26.92 -9.88
CA ASN A 365 9.36 -26.66 -10.49
C ASN A 365 10.13 -25.52 -9.80
N GLU A 366 9.61 -25.02 -8.66
CA GLU A 366 10.11 -23.83 -7.99
C GLU A 366 10.36 -24.07 -6.49
N GLU A 367 11.18 -23.21 -5.87
CA GLU A 367 11.30 -23.19 -4.41
C GLU A 367 10.01 -22.61 -3.79
N GLN A 368 9.47 -23.25 -2.75
CA GLN A 368 8.27 -22.79 -2.02
C GLN A 368 8.55 -21.60 -1.08
N ASP A 369 9.46 -20.70 -1.46
CA ASP A 369 9.70 -19.42 -0.78
C ASP A 369 9.13 -18.30 -1.65
N TYR A 370 7.95 -17.81 -1.26
CA TYR A 370 7.23 -16.79 -2.02
C TYR A 370 8.02 -15.48 -2.16
N ARG A 371 8.88 -15.13 -1.20
CA ARG A 371 9.75 -13.94 -1.30
C ARG A 371 10.76 -14.11 -2.41
N LYS A 372 11.40 -15.28 -2.48
CA LYS A 372 12.34 -15.60 -3.55
C LYS A 372 11.64 -15.67 -4.91
N LEU A 373 10.44 -16.24 -4.98
CA LEU A 373 9.67 -16.28 -6.22
C LEU A 373 9.30 -14.90 -6.72
N ARG A 374 8.78 -14.03 -5.85
CA ARG A 374 8.50 -12.64 -6.25
C ARG A 374 9.75 -11.93 -6.74
N LYS A 375 10.86 -12.05 -6.01
CA LYS A 375 12.14 -11.45 -6.43
C LYS A 375 12.59 -12.00 -7.79
N LYS A 376 12.54 -13.32 -7.99
CA LYS A 376 12.89 -13.99 -9.26
C LYS A 376 12.07 -13.44 -10.43
N TYR A 377 10.75 -13.42 -10.29
CA TYR A 377 9.83 -13.04 -11.36
C TYR A 377 9.63 -11.53 -11.53
N SER A 378 10.16 -10.72 -10.61
CA SER A 378 10.26 -9.26 -10.76
C SER A 378 11.49 -8.80 -11.54
N LYS A 379 12.44 -9.67 -11.90
CA LYS A 379 13.70 -9.27 -12.56
C LYS A 379 13.47 -8.52 -13.88
N LYS A 380 14.44 -7.70 -14.27
CA LYS A 380 14.39 -6.96 -15.54
C LYS A 380 14.42 -7.90 -16.73
N ILE A 381 15.25 -8.94 -16.63
CA ILE A 381 15.43 -9.98 -17.65
C ILE A 381 15.12 -11.34 -17.01
N LEU A 382 14.22 -12.09 -17.64
CA LEU A 382 13.91 -13.48 -17.31
C LEU A 382 14.47 -14.39 -18.40
N SER A 383 14.83 -15.63 -18.04
CA SER A 383 15.09 -16.67 -19.03
C SER A 383 13.83 -16.97 -19.85
N LYS A 384 13.99 -17.68 -20.96
CA LYS A 384 12.85 -18.10 -21.77
C LYS A 384 11.90 -18.98 -20.96
N GLU A 385 12.45 -19.95 -20.24
CA GLU A 385 11.71 -20.91 -19.41
C GLU A 385 11.00 -20.21 -18.24
N GLU A 386 11.69 -19.28 -17.56
CA GLU A 386 11.09 -18.47 -16.49
C GLU A 386 9.92 -17.65 -17.06
N LYS A 387 10.11 -16.98 -18.20
CA LYS A 387 9.07 -16.19 -18.84
C LYS A 387 7.86 -17.04 -19.24
N GLU A 388 8.07 -18.21 -19.85
CA GLU A 388 7.00 -19.13 -20.23
C GLU A 388 6.22 -19.63 -19.00
N ALA A 389 6.93 -20.01 -17.93
CA ALA A 389 6.33 -20.48 -16.69
C ALA A 389 5.43 -19.42 -16.03
N ILE A 390 5.94 -18.19 -15.86
CA ILE A 390 5.16 -17.12 -15.22
C ILE A 390 4.01 -16.62 -16.09
N GLN A 391 4.16 -16.64 -17.42
CA GLN A 391 3.08 -16.29 -18.34
C GLN A 391 1.94 -17.31 -18.28
N SER A 392 2.26 -18.61 -18.26
CA SER A 392 1.26 -19.67 -18.12
C SER A 392 0.52 -19.52 -16.78
N PHE A 393 1.27 -19.38 -15.68
CA PHE A 393 0.70 -19.20 -14.35
C PHE A 393 -0.19 -17.94 -14.27
N SER A 394 0.28 -16.81 -14.81
CA SER A 394 -0.48 -15.56 -14.82
C SER A 394 -1.75 -15.65 -15.67
N LYS A 395 -1.71 -16.38 -16.78
CA LYS A 395 -2.89 -16.60 -17.63
C LYS A 395 -3.96 -17.39 -16.91
N ASP A 396 -3.60 -18.51 -16.26
CA ASP A 396 -4.56 -19.31 -15.52
C ASP A 396 -5.22 -18.48 -14.39
N LEU A 397 -4.44 -17.63 -13.71
CA LEU A 397 -4.97 -16.71 -12.71
C LEU A 397 -5.91 -15.64 -13.32
N LEU A 398 -5.58 -15.10 -14.51
CA LEU A 398 -6.46 -14.17 -15.22
C LEU A 398 -7.79 -14.84 -15.61
N ASP A 399 -7.77 -16.10 -16.06
CA ASP A 399 -8.97 -16.87 -16.40
C ASP A 399 -9.85 -17.13 -15.16
N ILE A 400 -9.24 -17.36 -13.98
CA ILE A 400 -9.95 -17.46 -12.70
C ILE A 400 -10.54 -16.10 -12.29
N ALA A 401 -9.75 -15.03 -12.43
CA ALA A 401 -10.20 -13.68 -12.10
C ALA A 401 -11.39 -13.25 -12.96
N GLU A 402 -11.32 -13.48 -14.28
CA GLU A 402 -12.40 -13.20 -15.22
C GLU A 402 -13.67 -13.96 -14.84
N ALA A 403 -13.58 -15.25 -14.51
CA ALA A 403 -14.72 -16.04 -14.06
C ALA A 403 -15.38 -15.44 -12.80
N GLY A 404 -14.57 -14.95 -11.84
CA GLY A 404 -15.08 -14.29 -10.65
C GLY A 404 -15.79 -12.97 -10.93
N LEU A 405 -15.25 -12.14 -11.83
CA LEU A 405 -15.89 -10.89 -12.23
C LEU A 405 -17.19 -11.14 -13.01
N MET A 406 -17.20 -12.13 -13.91
CA MET A 406 -18.42 -12.56 -14.61
C MET A 406 -19.50 -13.02 -13.64
N LYS A 407 -19.14 -13.80 -12.61
CA LYS A 407 -20.06 -14.25 -11.56
C LYS A 407 -20.66 -13.11 -10.76
N ARG A 408 -19.91 -12.02 -10.54
CA ARG A 408 -20.43 -10.80 -9.90
C ARG A 408 -21.48 -10.08 -10.76
N GLY A 409 -21.42 -10.21 -12.09
CA GLY A 409 -22.44 -9.69 -13.00
C GLY A 409 -22.40 -8.18 -13.25
N TYR A 410 -21.37 -7.46 -12.77
CA TYR A 410 -21.21 -6.01 -12.97
C TYR A 410 -20.50 -5.64 -14.28
N LYS A 411 -20.13 -6.62 -15.13
CA LYS A 411 -19.36 -6.41 -16.36
C LYS A 411 -18.00 -5.76 -16.10
N GLU A 412 -17.32 -6.22 -15.05
CA GLU A 412 -16.03 -5.70 -14.57
C GLU A 412 -14.85 -6.41 -15.24
N GLU A 413 -15.08 -7.54 -15.92
CA GLU A 413 -14.08 -8.29 -16.69
C GLU A 413 -13.43 -7.45 -17.79
N LYS A 414 -14.11 -6.40 -18.26
CA LYS A 414 -13.55 -5.41 -19.21
C LYS A 414 -12.28 -4.72 -18.71
N PHE A 415 -12.05 -4.67 -17.39
CA PHE A 415 -10.85 -4.09 -16.81
C PHE A 415 -9.63 -5.03 -16.85
N LEU A 416 -9.83 -6.33 -17.09
CA LEU A 416 -8.74 -7.30 -17.26
C LEU A 416 -8.16 -7.27 -18.68
N THR A 417 -8.95 -6.84 -19.66
CA THR A 417 -8.50 -6.71 -21.05
C THR A 417 -7.81 -5.36 -21.24
N LEU A 418 -6.50 -5.38 -21.49
CA LEU A 418 -5.77 -4.17 -21.91
C LEU A 418 -6.42 -3.61 -23.19
N PRO A 419 -6.54 -2.28 -23.34
CA PRO A 419 -6.81 -1.70 -24.66
C PRO A 419 -5.76 -2.23 -25.63
N LYS A 420 -6.23 -2.85 -26.72
CA LYS A 420 -5.36 -3.15 -27.86
C LYS A 420 -4.92 -1.81 -28.43
N ASN A 421 -3.73 -1.35 -28.06
CA ASN A 421 -3.03 -0.30 -28.80
C ASN A 421 -2.31 -0.93 -29.98
#